data_AF-A0A924QMN2-F1
#
_entry.id   AF-A0A924QMN2-F1
#
_cell.length_a   1.000
_cell.length_b   1.000
_cell.length_c   1.000
_cell.angle_alpha   90.00
_cell.angle_beta   90.00
_cell.angle_gamma   90.00
#
_symmetry.space_group_name_H-M   'P 1'
#
loop_
_entity.id
_entity.type
_entity.pdbx_description
1 polymer ?
#
loop_
_entity_poly.entity_id
_entity_poly.type
_entity_poly.pdbx_seq_one_letter_code
_entity_poly.pdbx_strand_id
1 'polypeptide(L)'
;GKGCDGAAFDPALKNIYTSNGSDGTITVIHEDTKDKFTITETINTKRSARTICIDEITHKLYLPAAETEPATGSGRPRMIPGTFQILVVGK
;
A
#
# COMPACT_ATOMS: atom_id res chain seq x y z
N GLY A 1 -6.74 -5.11 4.13
CA GLY A 1 -7.70 -5.34 3.03
C GLY A 1 -7.43 -6.66 2.34
N LYS A 2 -7.98 -6.88 1.13
CA LYS A 2 -7.73 -8.06 0.28
C LYS A 2 -6.51 -7.88 -0.60
N GLY A 3 -5.80 -8.98 -0.84
CA GLY A 3 -4.63 -9.01 -1.72
C GLY A 3 -3.44 -8.23 -1.14
N CYS A 4 -3.24 -8.31 0.17
CA CYS A 4 -2.04 -7.79 0.83
C CYS A 4 -0.78 -8.43 0.20
N ASP A 5 0.16 -7.60 -0.24
CA ASP A 5 1.41 -8.06 -0.88
C ASP A 5 2.66 -7.61 -0.10
N GLY A 6 2.57 -6.48 0.61
CA GLY A 6 3.70 -5.90 1.33
C GLY A 6 3.28 -5.18 2.60
N ALA A 7 4.26 -5.00 3.49
CA ALA A 7 4.11 -4.24 4.71
C ALA A 7 5.36 -3.39 4.98
N ALA A 8 5.17 -2.20 5.54
CA ALA A 8 6.24 -1.34 6.03
C ALA A 8 5.91 -0.90 7.46
N PHE A 9 6.93 -0.73 8.30
CA PHE A 9 6.78 -0.28 9.67
C PHE A 9 7.52 1.04 9.87
N ASP A 10 6.84 2.00 10.48
CA ASP A 10 7.42 3.24 10.96
C ASP A 10 7.69 3.13 12.47
N PRO A 11 8.95 2.99 12.90
CA PRO A 11 9.27 2.82 14.31
C PRO A 11 9.04 4.08 15.15
N ALA A 12 9.09 5.27 14.54
CA ALA A 12 8.89 6.54 15.25
C ALA A 12 7.40 6.77 15.54
N LEU A 13 6.53 6.43 14.58
CA LEU A 13 5.08 6.56 14.71
C LEU A 13 4.39 5.29 15.23
N LYS A 14 5.13 4.18 15.32
CA LYS A 14 4.61 2.83 15.64
C LYS A 14 3.46 2.43 14.73
N ASN A 15 3.57 2.77 13.45
CA ASN A 15 2.54 2.46 12.47
C ASN A 15 3.03 1.40 11.49
N ILE A 16 2.20 0.38 11.27
CA ILE A 16 2.35 -0.62 10.23
C ILE A 16 1.43 -0.25 9.08
N TYR A 17 1.97 -0.26 7.87
CA TYR A 17 1.26 0.05 6.65
C TYR A 17 1.24 -1.19 5.78
N THR A 18 0.05 -1.68 5.43
CA THR A 18 -0.10 -2.85 4.54
C THR A 18 -0.68 -2.45 3.20
N SER A 19 -0.01 -2.80 2.10
CA SER A 19 -0.48 -2.52 0.75
C SER A 19 -1.40 -3.62 0.23
N ASN A 20 -2.67 -3.29 0.03
CA ASN A 20 -3.73 -4.21 -0.34
C ASN A 20 -4.04 -4.08 -1.84
N GLY A 21 -3.26 -4.77 -2.68
CA GLY A 21 -3.33 -4.65 -4.13
C GLY A 21 -4.71 -4.93 -4.73
N SER A 22 -5.42 -5.96 -4.26
CA SER A 22 -6.74 -6.28 -4.84
C SER A 22 -7.80 -5.23 -4.52
N ASP A 23 -7.73 -4.62 -3.33
CA ASP A 23 -8.65 -3.56 -2.93
C ASP A 23 -8.20 -2.18 -3.39
N GLY A 24 -6.90 -2.00 -3.71
CA GLY A 24 -6.31 -0.70 -4.01
C GLY A 24 -6.32 0.22 -2.80
N THR A 25 -5.90 -0.30 -1.65
CA THR A 25 -5.86 0.48 -0.39
C THR A 25 -4.56 0.24 0.38
N ILE A 26 -4.25 1.15 1.31
CA ILE A 26 -3.31 0.91 2.41
C ILE A 26 -4.12 0.81 3.70
N THR A 27 -3.86 -0.20 4.53
CA THR A 27 -4.39 -0.23 5.91
C THR A 27 -3.29 0.25 6.85
N VAL A 28 -3.61 1.26 7.67
CA VAL A 28 -2.76 1.79 8.73
C VAL A 28 -3.13 1.12 10.04
N ILE A 29 -2.15 0.52 10.70
CA ILE A 29 -2.31 -0.23 11.94
C ILE A 29 -1.32 0.34 12.95
N HIS A 30 -1.80 0.85 14.08
CA HIS A 30 -0.95 1.32 15.15
C HIS A 30 -0.61 0.17 16.10
N GLU A 31 0.67 0.05 16.48
CA GLU A 31 1.13 -0.82 17.56
C GLU A 31 0.95 -0.11 18.90
N ASP A 32 -0.16 -0.42 19.60
CA ASP A 32 -0.45 0.13 20.92
C ASP A 32 0.53 -0.44 21.97
N THR A 33 0.77 -1.75 21.90
CA THR A 33 1.73 -2.51 22.70
C THR A 33 2.26 -3.69 21.87
N LYS A 34 3.28 -4.41 22.39
CA LYS A 34 3.85 -5.58 21.71
C LYS A 34 2.84 -6.65 21.27
N ASP A 35 1.68 -6.72 21.92
CA ASP A 35 0.64 -7.73 21.66
C ASP A 35 -0.71 -7.10 21.28
N LYS A 36 -0.78 -5.77 21.13
CA LYS A 36 -2.02 -5.05 20.85
C LYS A 36 -1.84 -4.08 19.69
N PHE A 37 -2.67 -4.25 18.68
CA PHE A 37 -2.64 -3.49 17.44
C PHE A 37 -4.05 -3.01 17.09
N THR A 38 -4.15 -1.76 16.64
CA THR A 38 -5.44 -1.14 16.28
C THR A 38 -5.37 -0.59 14.86
N ILE A 39 -6.36 -0.92 14.02
CA ILE A 39 -6.51 -0.27 12.71
C ILE A 39 -6.96 1.17 12.95
N THR A 40 -6.16 2.13 12.49
CA THR A 40 -6.43 3.56 12.67
C THR A 40 -7.01 4.21 11.42
N GLU A 41 -6.65 3.71 10.24
CA GLU A 41 -7.07 4.29 8.98
C GLU A 41 -7.04 3.27 7.83
N THR A 42 -7.84 3.52 6.80
CA THR A 42 -7.70 2.88 5.48
C THR A 42 -7.63 3.97 4.41
N ILE A 43 -6.53 3.99 3.67
CA ILE A 43 -6.23 5.01 2.66
C ILE A 43 -6.49 4.40 1.29
N ASN A 44 -7.24 5.10 0.43
CA ASN A 44 -7.44 4.69 -0.96
C ASN A 44 -6.18 4.93 -1.78
N THR A 45 -5.79 3.94 -2.58
CA THR A 45 -4.66 4.00 -3.51
C THR A 45 -5.08 3.43 -4.88
N LYS A 46 -4.18 2.74 -5.60
CA LYS A 46 -4.46 2.09 -6.88
C LYS A 46 -4.38 0.58 -6.72
N ARG A 47 -5.23 -0.17 -7.43
CA ARG A 47 -5.18 -1.65 -7.44
C ARG A 47 -3.85 -2.22 -7.95
N SER A 48 -3.11 -1.47 -8.75
CA SER A 48 -1.76 -1.84 -9.19
C SER A 48 -0.69 -1.68 -8.09
N ALA A 49 -0.95 -0.89 -7.05
CA ALA A 49 0.00 -0.50 -6.01
C ALA A 49 0.14 -1.60 -4.95
N ARG A 50 0.82 -2.69 -5.32
CA ARG A 50 0.87 -3.91 -4.50
C ARG A 50 2.02 -3.92 -3.49
N THR A 51 3.18 -3.42 -3.86
CA THR A 51 4.35 -3.35 -2.96
C THR A 51 4.48 -1.96 -2.35
N ILE A 52 5.20 -1.89 -1.23
CA ILE A 52 5.34 -0.67 -0.43
C ILE A 52 6.71 -0.62 0.24
N CYS A 53 7.28 0.57 0.34
CA CYS A 53 8.37 0.87 1.27
C CYS A 53 8.11 2.22 1.95
N ILE A 54 8.88 2.50 3.00
CA ILE A 54 8.79 3.73 3.78
C ILE A 54 10.15 4.43 3.83
N ASP A 55 10.11 5.76 3.77
CA ASP A 55 11.19 6.62 4.26
C ASP A 55 10.85 7.01 5.70
N GLU A 56 11.58 6.45 6.66
CA GLU A 56 11.35 6.64 8.10
C GLU A 56 11.71 8.05 8.60
N ILE A 57 12.47 8.84 7.80
CA ILE A 57 12.81 10.21 8.16
C ILE A 57 11.66 11.15 7.79
N THR A 58 11.07 10.95 6.62
CA THR A 58 9.98 11.81 6.12
C THR A 58 8.59 11.23 6.37
N HIS A 59 8.50 10.01 6.89
CA HIS A 59 7.26 9.25 7.11
C HIS A 59 6.42 9.07 5.83
N LYS A 60 7.11 9.03 4.68
CA LYS A 60 6.48 8.87 3.36
C LYS A 60 6.55 7.44 2.88
N LEU A 61 5.42 6.95 2.40
CA LEU A 61 5.28 5.65 1.77
C LEU A 61 5.42 5.81 0.26
N TYR A 62 6.07 4.84 -0.38
CA TYR A 62 6.26 4.80 -1.82
C TYR A 62 5.74 3.48 -2.37
N LEU A 63 4.86 3.56 -3.36
CA LEU A 63 4.23 2.39 -3.97
C LEU A 63 4.37 2.47 -5.50
N PRO A 64 5.06 1.51 -6.15
CA PRO A 64 5.07 1.43 -7.60
C PRO A 64 3.68 1.03 -8.11
N ALA A 65 3.24 1.73 -9.16
CA ALA A 65 1.92 1.56 -9.75
C ALA A 65 1.97 1.81 -11.27
N ALA A 66 0.92 1.40 -11.97
CA ALA A 66 0.71 1.72 -13.37
C ALA A 66 -0.80 1.62 -13.69
N GLU A 67 -1.23 2.24 -14.77
CA GLU A 67 -2.57 1.99 -15.28
C GLU A 67 -2.66 0.58 -15.82
N THR A 68 -3.82 -0.05 -15.67
CA THR A 68 -4.05 -1.42 -16.10
C THR A 68 -5.11 -1.48 -17.19
N GLU A 69 -4.93 -2.38 -18.16
CA GLU A 69 -6.00 -2.79 -19.05
C GLU A 69 -7.18 -3.37 -18.24
N PRO A 70 -8.41 -3.37 -18.78
CA PRO A 70 -9.52 -4.08 -18.16
C PRO A 70 -9.14 -5.54 -17.88
N ALA A 71 -9.51 -6.03 -16.69
CA ALA A 71 -9.24 -7.41 -16.32
C ALA A 71 -9.97 -8.38 -17.27
N THR A 72 -9.25 -9.30 -17.89
CA THR A 72 -9.83 -10.38 -18.69
C THR A 72 -9.78 -11.68 -17.89
N GLY A 73 -10.96 -12.18 -17.48
CA GLY A 73 -11.07 -13.38 -16.66
C GLY A 73 -10.50 -13.21 -15.25
N SER A 74 -9.92 -14.27 -14.68
CA SER A 74 -9.38 -14.29 -13.31
C SER A 74 -7.89 -13.89 -13.22
N GLY A 75 -7.26 -13.56 -14.35
CA GLY A 75 -5.85 -13.18 -14.41
C GLY A 75 -5.56 -11.78 -13.85
N ARG A 76 -4.29 -11.50 -13.56
CA ARG A 76 -3.86 -10.13 -13.24
C ARG A 76 -3.99 -9.26 -14.50
N PRO A 77 -4.58 -8.06 -14.39
CA PRO A 77 -4.59 -7.10 -15.49
C PRO A 77 -3.18 -6.80 -16.01
N ARG A 78 -3.04 -6.65 -17.33
CA ARG A 78 -1.79 -6.18 -17.92
C ARG A 78 -1.60 -4.70 -17.65
N MET A 79 -0.36 -4.31 -17.35
CA MET A 79 0.01 -2.90 -17.19
C MET A 79 0.10 -2.23 -18.56
N ILE A 80 -0.36 -0.99 -18.67
CA ILE A 80 -0.26 -0.19 -19.89
C ILE A 80 1.16 0.40 -19.97
N PRO A 81 1.93 0.15 -21.04
CA PRO A 81 3.28 0.69 -21.21
C PRO A 81 3.31 2.22 -21.08
N GLY A 82 4.34 2.77 -20.44
CA GLY A 82 4.51 4.21 -20.25
C GLY A 82 3.69 4.85 -19.13
N THR A 83 2.87 4.09 -18.41
CA THR A 83 2.03 4.61 -17.30
C THR A 83 2.58 4.32 -15.91
N PHE A 84 3.80 3.79 -15.84
CA PHE A 84 4.50 3.56 -14.57
C PHE A 84 4.63 4.86 -13.78
N GLN A 85 4.34 4.77 -12.49
CA GLN A 85 4.44 5.88 -11.56
C GLN A 85 4.74 5.37 -10.15
N ILE A 86 5.31 6.25 -9.33
CA ILE A 86 5.42 6.03 -7.88
C ILE A 86 4.34 6.86 -7.21
N LEU A 87 3.42 6.20 -6.50
CA LEU A 87 2.51 6.89 -5.60
C LEU A 87 3.27 7.21 -4.32
N VAL A 88 3.20 8.46 -3.89
CA VAL A 88 3.75 8.92 -2.61
C VAL A 88 2.60 9.19 -1.68
N VAL A 89 2.58 8.55 -0.52
CA VAL A 89 1.55 8.72 0.51
C VAL A 89 2.22 9.17 1.80
N GLY A 90 1.80 10.32 2.33
CA GLY A 90 2.33 10.92 3.54
C GLY A 90 1.59 12.23 3.81
N LYS A 91 1.82 12.84 4.97
CA LYS A 91 1.42 14.23 5.20
C LYS A 91 2.39 15.21 4.53
#